data_AF-L8FRG6-F1
#
_entry.id   AF-L8FRG6-F1
#
_cell.length_a   1.000
_cell.length_b   1.000
_cell.length_c   1.000
_cell.angle_alpha   90.00
_cell.angle_beta   90.00
_cell.angle_gamma   90.00
#
_symmetry.space_group_name_H-M   'P 1'
#
loop_
_entity.id
_entity.type
_entity.pdbx_description
1 polymer ?
#
loop_
_entity_poly.entity_id
_entity_poly.type
_entity_poly.pdbx_seq_one_letter_code
_entity_poly.pdbx_strand_id
1 'polypeptide(L)'
;MNGIRALQVERSVLPIPVRNICSLTIQPAISHREPDEILRHRKNHFDVEGYEYNCRLWTVVLEISVLMAQFPSKEVAQLSYEYRTLGLGYANLGTMLMVSGIPYDSEEARAIAGAITAIMTGVAYKTSAEMAQ
;
A
#
# COMPACT_ATOMS: atom_id res chain seq x y z
N MET A 1 25.31 -3.58 17.00
CA MET A 1 25.22 -2.96 15.66
C MET A 1 25.64 -3.94 14.56
N ASN A 2 25.05 -5.14 14.49
CA ASN A 2 25.34 -6.13 13.44
C ASN A 2 24.03 -6.41 12.69
N GLY A 3 23.89 -5.98 11.45
CA GLY A 3 22.64 -6.24 10.71
C GLY A 3 22.62 -5.98 9.21
N ILE A 4 23.33 -4.99 8.67
CA ILE A 4 23.20 -4.65 7.24
C ILE A 4 24.56 -4.85 6.54
N ARG A 5 24.68 -5.90 5.72
CA ARG A 5 25.89 -6.18 4.94
C ARG A 5 25.85 -5.37 3.64
N ALA A 6 26.73 -4.40 3.53
CA ALA A 6 26.94 -3.69 2.27
C ALA A 6 27.92 -4.47 1.37
N LEU A 7 27.54 -4.71 0.12
CA LEU A 7 28.43 -5.29 -0.90
C LEU A 7 29.31 -4.16 -1.47
N GLN A 8 30.58 -4.02 -1.07
CA GLN A 8 31.47 -2.93 -1.54
C GLN A 8 31.51 -2.81 -3.08
N VAL A 9 30.78 -1.84 -3.64
CA VAL A 9 30.87 -1.41 -5.05
C VAL A 9 31.16 0.08 -5.10
N GLU A 10 32.24 0.49 -5.76
CA GLU A 10 32.70 1.89 -5.83
C GLU A 10 32.03 2.70 -6.96
N ARG A 11 31.52 3.88 -6.57
CA ARG A 11 31.32 5.18 -7.28
C ARG A 11 30.17 5.38 -8.30
N SER A 12 29.38 6.44 -8.05
CA SER A 12 29.27 7.70 -8.86
C SER A 12 27.91 8.41 -8.73
N VAL A 13 26.93 7.79 -8.08
CA VAL A 13 25.57 8.32 -7.93
C VAL A 13 25.39 8.88 -6.52
N LEU A 14 24.76 10.05 -6.38
CA LEU A 14 24.36 10.60 -5.07
C LEU A 14 23.63 9.50 -4.28
N PRO A 15 23.95 9.31 -2.99
CA PRO A 15 23.35 8.25 -2.20
C PRO A 15 21.88 8.63 -1.94
N ILE A 16 20.98 8.11 -2.77
CA ILE A 16 19.53 8.25 -2.62
C ILE A 16 19.01 7.12 -1.73
N PRO A 17 18.16 7.42 -0.72
CA PRO A 17 17.53 6.39 0.08
C PRO A 17 16.58 5.56 -0.79
N VAL A 18 16.53 4.25 -0.54
CA VAL A 18 15.62 3.35 -1.24
C VAL A 18 14.25 3.38 -0.57
N ARG A 19 13.20 3.35 -1.41
CA ARG A 19 11.80 3.28 -0.97
C ARG A 19 11.21 1.92 -1.31
N ASN A 20 10.65 1.24 -0.32
CA ASN A 20 9.94 -0.01 -0.54
C ASN A 20 8.48 0.28 -0.88
N ILE A 21 7.99 -0.26 -1.99
CA ILE A 21 6.67 0.05 -2.55
C ILE A 21 5.79 -1.21 -2.57
N CYS A 22 4.55 -1.07 -2.13
CA CYS A 22 3.51 -2.09 -2.26
C CYS A 22 2.20 -1.45 -2.71
N SER A 23 1.47 -2.11 -3.61
CA SER A 23 0.13 -1.72 -4.04
C SER A 23 -0.91 -2.74 -3.61
N LEU A 24 -1.91 -2.30 -2.85
CA LEU A 24 -3.08 -3.09 -2.52
C LEU A 24 -4.05 -3.12 -3.70
N THR A 25 -4.29 -4.29 -4.27
CA THR A 25 -5.30 -4.44 -5.32
C THR A 25 -6.68 -4.28 -4.71
N ILE A 26 -7.39 -3.23 -5.12
CA ILE A 26 -8.79 -3.04 -4.76
C ILE A 26 -9.64 -3.88 -5.71
N GLN A 27 -10.39 -4.82 -5.16
CA GLN A 27 -11.36 -5.59 -5.92
C GLN A 27 -12.70 -5.53 -5.20
N PRO A 28 -13.83 -5.30 -5.92
CA PRO A 28 -15.14 -5.48 -5.31
C PRO A 28 -15.25 -6.92 -4.80
N ALA A 29 -15.79 -7.10 -3.60
CA ALA A 29 -16.03 -8.42 -3.03
C ALA A 29 -17.04 -9.16 -3.90
N ILE A 30 -16.55 -9.95 -4.85
CA ILE A 30 -17.37 -10.92 -5.58
C ILE A 30 -17.53 -12.10 -4.63
N SER A 31 -18.42 -11.97 -3.64
CA SER A 31 -18.87 -13.15 -2.89
C SER A 31 -19.38 -14.16 -3.92
N HIS A 32 -18.97 -15.43 -3.82
CA HIS A 32 -19.56 -16.53 -4.60
C HIS A 32 -21.09 -16.41 -4.57
N ARG A 33 -21.69 -15.89 -5.65
CA ARG A 33 -23.14 -15.72 -5.78
C ARG A 33 -23.63 -16.67 -6.85
N GLU A 34 -24.72 -17.33 -6.51
CA GLU A 34 -25.54 -18.15 -7.39
C GLU A 34 -25.92 -17.36 -8.67
N PRO A 35 -26.04 -18.03 -9.82
CA PRO A 35 -26.24 -17.39 -11.13
C PRO A 35 -27.56 -16.60 -11.30
N ASP A 36 -28.46 -16.58 -10.30
CA ASP A 36 -29.76 -15.92 -10.33
C ASP A 36 -29.76 -14.48 -9.78
N GLU A 37 -28.71 -14.04 -9.05
CA GLU A 37 -28.65 -12.67 -8.48
C GLU A 37 -28.07 -11.60 -9.44
N ILE A 38 -27.67 -11.98 -10.67
CA ILE A 38 -27.04 -11.10 -11.68
C ILE A 38 -27.92 -9.88 -12.05
N LEU A 39 -29.25 -10.01 -11.93
CA LEU A 39 -30.20 -8.94 -12.30
C LEU A 39 -30.55 -7.98 -11.16
N ARG A 40 -30.21 -8.30 -9.90
CA ARG A 40 -30.53 -7.43 -8.76
C ARG A 40 -29.36 -6.48 -8.51
N HIS A 41 -29.57 -5.19 -8.76
CA HIS A 41 -28.69 -4.06 -8.41
C HIS A 41 -28.46 -3.98 -6.89
N ARG A 42 -27.81 -4.98 -6.28
CA ARG A 42 -27.52 -5.01 -4.84
C ARG A 42 -26.03 -4.82 -4.62
N LYS A 43 -25.70 -3.53 -4.61
CA LYS A 43 -24.55 -2.84 -3.99
C LYS A 43 -23.33 -3.75 -3.82
N ASN A 44 -22.34 -3.56 -4.70
CA ASN A 44 -20.98 -3.99 -4.44
C ASN A 44 -20.48 -3.20 -3.23
N HIS A 45 -20.60 -3.78 -2.04
CA HIS A 45 -20.07 -3.15 -0.83
C HIS A 45 -18.55 -3.32 -0.82
N PHE A 46 -17.85 -2.22 -0.55
CA PHE A 46 -16.42 -2.23 -0.31
C PHE A 46 -16.18 -2.70 1.13
N ASP A 47 -15.35 -3.73 1.30
CA ASP A 47 -14.96 -4.22 2.61
C ASP A 47 -13.91 -3.30 3.23
N VAL A 48 -14.36 -2.38 4.08
CA VAL A 48 -13.50 -1.40 4.76
C VAL A 48 -12.65 -2.08 5.83
N GLU A 49 -13.21 -3.01 6.60
CA GLU A 49 -12.48 -3.67 7.70
C GLU A 49 -11.35 -4.54 7.17
N GLY A 50 -11.62 -5.33 6.12
CA GLY A 50 -10.58 -6.08 5.42
C GLY A 50 -9.52 -5.18 4.80
N TYR A 51 -9.90 -4.01 4.27
CA TYR A 51 -8.95 -3.04 3.73
C TYR A 51 -8.06 -2.42 4.82
N GLU A 52 -8.62 -2.03 5.97
CA GLU A 52 -7.87 -1.49 7.10
C GLU A 52 -6.87 -2.52 7.64
N TYR A 53 -7.30 -3.77 7.81
CA TYR A 53 -6.42 -4.86 8.24
C TYR A 53 -5.26 -5.06 7.26
N ASN A 54 -5.55 -5.09 5.96
CA ASN A 54 -4.51 -5.21 4.92
C ASN A 54 -3.55 -4.01 4.94
N CYS A 55 -4.04 -2.77 5.08
CA CYS A 55 -3.20 -1.58 5.18
C CYS A 55 -2.23 -1.67 6.36
N ARG A 56 -2.72 -2.11 7.53
CA ARG A 56 -1.89 -2.32 8.72
C ARG A 56 -0.85 -3.40 8.50
N LEU A 57 -1.27 -4.57 8.01
CA LEU A 57 -0.38 -5.71 7.76
C LEU A 57 0.75 -5.33 6.80
N TRP A 58 0.42 -4.70 5.66
CA TRP A 58 1.40 -4.31 4.67
C TRP A 58 2.32 -3.18 5.12
N THR A 59 1.85 -2.27 5.98
CA THR A 59 2.72 -1.25 6.62
C THR A 59 3.83 -1.93 7.43
N VAL A 60 3.49 -2.95 8.21
CA VAL A 60 4.47 -3.72 9.00
C VAL A 60 5.41 -4.53 8.11
N VAL A 61 4.88 -5.18 7.07
CA VAL A 61 5.71 -5.95 6.11
C VAL A 61 6.71 -5.04 5.41
N LEU A 62 6.29 -3.83 5.01
CA LEU A 62 7.18 -2.86 4.37
C LEU A 62 8.31 -2.43 5.31
N GLU A 63 8.07 -2.20 6.60
CA GLU A 63 9.14 -1.89 7.55
C GLU A 63 10.14 -3.05 7.66
N ILE A 64 9.64 -4.29 7.84
CA ILE A 64 10.50 -5.47 7.97
C ILE A 64 11.36 -5.64 6.71
N SER A 65 10.78 -5.38 5.53
CA SER A 65 11.50 -5.46 4.27
C SER A 65 12.67 -4.48 4.16
N VAL A 66 12.62 -3.31 4.84
CA VAL A 66 13.75 -2.37 4.90
C VAL A 66 14.91 -2.97 5.70
N LEU A 67 14.61 -3.66 6.81
CA LEU A 67 15.62 -4.29 7.67
C LEU A 67 16.31 -5.49 7.00
N MET A 68 15.60 -6.20 6.12
CA MET A 68 16.12 -7.37 5.40
C MET A 68 16.88 -7.00 4.12
N ALA A 69 16.69 -5.77 3.62
CA ALA A 69 17.27 -5.32 2.37
C ALA A 69 18.81 -5.35 2.41
N GLN A 70 19.41 -5.89 1.34
CA GLN A 70 20.85 -5.86 1.13
C GLN A 70 21.17 -4.77 0.11
N PHE A 71 21.97 -3.78 0.51
CA PHE A 71 22.32 -2.65 -0.34
C PHE A 71 23.77 -2.74 -0.81
N PRO A 72 24.08 -2.36 -2.07
CA PRO A 72 25.44 -2.37 -2.60
C PRO A 72 26.31 -1.19 -2.12
N SER A 73 25.77 -0.22 -1.37
CA SER A 73 26.56 0.88 -0.81
C SER A 73 26.28 1.02 0.68
N LYS A 74 27.34 1.26 1.46
CA LYS A 74 27.23 1.55 2.91
C LYS A 74 26.46 2.84 3.17
N GLU A 75 26.65 3.85 2.33
CA GLU A 75 25.96 5.15 2.46
C GLU A 75 24.47 5.00 2.20
N VAL A 76 24.08 4.25 1.15
CA VAL A 76 22.68 3.96 0.84
C VAL A 76 22.03 3.09 1.91
N ALA A 77 22.77 2.12 2.46
CA ALA A 77 22.30 1.29 3.57
C ALA A 77 22.00 2.12 4.82
N GLN A 78 22.89 3.05 5.17
CA GLN A 78 22.72 3.93 6.32
C GLN A 78 21.52 4.86 6.13
N LEU A 79 21.44 5.54 4.98
CA LEU A 79 20.32 6.44 4.68
C LEU A 79 18.98 5.69 4.64
N SER A 80 18.94 4.50 4.05
CA SER A 80 17.70 3.71 3.99
C SER A 80 17.26 3.22 5.38
N TYR A 81 18.22 2.94 6.27
CA TYR A 81 17.94 2.59 7.66
C TYR A 81 17.48 3.79 8.51
N GLU A 82 18.03 4.98 8.26
CA GLU A 82 17.67 6.22 8.94
C GLU A 82 16.29 6.74 8.53
N TYR A 83 16.02 6.79 7.22
CA TYR A 83 14.77 7.38 6.69
C TYR A 83 13.60 6.40 6.60
N ARG A 84 13.88 5.09 6.56
CA ARG A 84 12.88 4.00 6.46
C ARG A 84 11.70 4.36 5.55
N THR A 85 12.01 4.76 4.31
CA THR A 85 10.97 5.28 3.44
C THR A 85 10.09 4.15 2.92
N LEU A 86 8.79 4.26 3.21
CA LEU A 86 7.77 3.30 2.79
C LEU A 86 6.87 3.94 1.71
N GLY A 87 6.27 3.11 0.87
CA GLY A 87 5.33 3.51 -0.17
C GLY A 87 4.18 2.53 -0.27
N LEU A 88 3.13 2.73 0.54
CA LEU A 88 1.88 1.99 0.42
C LEU A 88 0.94 2.74 -0.54
N GLY A 89 0.42 2.01 -1.52
CA GLY A 89 -0.57 2.52 -2.47
C GLY A 89 -1.67 1.50 -2.74
N TYR A 90 -2.54 1.84 -3.68
CA TYR A 90 -3.58 0.94 -4.16
C TYR A 90 -3.60 0.89 -5.69
N ALA A 91 -4.10 -0.22 -6.23
CA ALA A 91 -4.28 -0.46 -7.65
C ALA A 91 -5.73 -0.85 -7.94
N ASN A 92 -6.11 -0.82 -9.22
CA ASN A 92 -7.38 -1.36 -9.71
C ASN A 92 -8.65 -0.59 -9.29
N LEU A 93 -8.51 0.68 -8.89
CA LEU A 93 -9.65 1.58 -8.59
C LEU A 93 -10.60 1.72 -9.80
N GLY A 94 -10.07 1.82 -11.02
CA GLY A 94 -10.88 1.95 -12.23
C GLY A 94 -11.83 0.76 -12.44
N THR A 95 -11.34 -0.46 -12.23
CA THR A 95 -12.16 -1.67 -12.32
C THR A 95 -13.26 -1.70 -11.26
N MET A 96 -12.95 -1.28 -10.02
CA MET A 96 -13.97 -1.15 -8.97
C MET A 96 -15.09 -0.18 -9.37
N LEU A 97 -14.73 0.97 -9.97
CA LEU A 97 -15.70 1.96 -10.45
C LEU A 97 -16.53 1.42 -11.61
N MET A 98 -15.91 0.69 -12.56
CA MET A 98 -16.60 0.06 -13.69
C MET A 98 -17.63 -0.97 -13.24
N VAL A 99 -17.26 -1.88 -12.33
CA VAL A 99 -18.20 -2.90 -11.80
C VAL A 99 -19.32 -2.25 -10.98
N SER A 100 -19.07 -1.08 -10.39
CA SER A 100 -20.07 -0.30 -9.66
C SER A 100 -20.94 0.61 -10.55
N GLY A 101 -20.65 0.68 -11.86
CA GLY A 101 -21.36 1.54 -12.79
C GLY A 101 -21.12 3.05 -12.58
N ILE A 102 -20.03 3.43 -11.91
CA ILE A 102 -19.72 4.83 -11.58
C ILE A 102 -18.75 5.39 -12.63
N PRO A 103 -19.07 6.50 -13.31
CA PRO A 103 -18.15 7.14 -14.26
C PRO A 103 -16.88 7.65 -13.56
N TYR A 104 -15.72 7.51 -14.20
CA TYR A 104 -14.43 7.90 -13.58
C TYR A 104 -14.30 9.42 -13.29
N ASP A 105 -14.93 10.26 -14.10
CA ASP A 105 -14.93 11.73 -13.94
C ASP A 105 -16.05 12.25 -13.02
N SER A 106 -16.85 11.35 -12.44
CA SER A 106 -17.93 11.73 -11.55
C SER A 106 -17.40 12.26 -10.21
N GLU A 107 -18.21 13.07 -9.53
CA GLU A 107 -17.89 13.55 -8.18
C GLU A 107 -17.87 12.37 -7.19
N GLU A 108 -18.74 11.39 -7.41
CA GLU A 108 -18.80 10.14 -6.64
C GLU A 108 -17.50 9.34 -6.73
N ALA A 109 -16.91 9.19 -7.92
CA ALA A 109 -15.62 8.51 -8.10
C ALA A 109 -14.49 9.23 -7.35
N ARG A 110 -14.46 10.57 -7.40
CA ARG A 110 -13.48 11.38 -6.64
C ARG A 110 -13.67 11.23 -5.13
N ALA A 111 -14.91 11.22 -4.66
CA ALA A 111 -15.23 11.02 -3.25
C ALA A 111 -14.77 9.63 -2.75
N ILE A 112 -15.01 8.58 -3.55
CA ILE A 112 -14.55 7.21 -3.23
C ILE A 112 -13.02 7.13 -3.19
N ALA A 113 -12.34 7.69 -4.19
CA ALA A 113 -10.88 7.73 -4.23
C ALA A 113 -10.29 8.45 -3.01
N GLY A 114 -10.88 9.59 -2.64
CA GLY A 114 -10.51 10.36 -1.46
C GLY A 114 -10.72 9.57 -0.17
N ALA A 115 -11.86 8.90 -0.01
CA ALA A 115 -12.16 8.08 1.17
C ALA A 115 -11.18 6.91 1.33
N ILE A 116 -10.91 6.17 0.26
CA ILE A 116 -9.95 5.05 0.26
C ILE A 116 -8.55 5.54 0.63
N THR A 117 -8.11 6.64 0.02
CA THR A 117 -6.81 7.26 0.33
C THR A 117 -6.74 7.69 1.78
N ALA A 118 -7.78 8.34 2.29
CA ALA A 118 -7.83 8.83 3.67
C ALA A 118 -7.73 7.67 4.68
N ILE A 119 -8.46 6.57 4.45
CA ILE A 119 -8.40 5.37 5.30
C ILE A 119 -6.99 4.76 5.28
N MET A 120 -6.43 4.55 4.08
CA MET A 120 -5.09 3.98 3.91
C MET A 120 -4.03 4.81 4.63
N THR A 121 -4.05 6.13 4.42
CA THR A 121 -3.12 7.06 5.06
C THR A 121 -3.30 7.10 6.57
N GLY A 122 -4.54 7.12 7.07
CA GLY A 122 -4.84 7.12 8.50
C GLY A 122 -4.33 5.85 9.20
N VAL A 123 -4.59 4.67 8.62
CA VAL A 123 -4.13 3.39 9.18
C VAL A 123 -2.62 3.25 9.08
N ALA A 124 -2.01 3.67 7.97
CA ALA A 124 -0.55 3.64 7.81
C ALA A 124 0.14 4.53 8.87
N TYR A 125 -0.34 5.76 9.10
CA TYR A 125 0.21 6.63 10.13
C TYR A 125 -0.03 6.12 11.55
N LYS A 126 -1.21 5.56 11.83
CA LYS A 126 -1.48 4.92 13.13
C LYS A 126 -0.52 3.77 13.39
N THR A 127 -0.36 2.88 12.40
CA THR A 127 0.54 1.73 12.52
C THR A 127 1.99 2.17 12.67
N SER A 128 2.42 3.19 11.92
CA SER A 128 3.75 3.77 12.06
C SER A 128 3.98 4.37 13.45
N ALA A 129 2.98 5.03 14.03
CA ALA A 129 3.05 5.55 15.41
C ALA A 129 3.09 4.42 16.45
N GLU A 130 2.37 3.31 16.24
CA GLU A 130 2.46 2.10 17.09
C GLU A 130 3.88 1.50 17.07
N MET A 131 4.57 1.57 15.92
CA MET A 131 5.91 1.00 15.73
C MET A 131 7.04 1.89 16.24
N ALA A 132 6.76 3.18 16.44
CA ALA A 132 7.72 4.14 16.98
C ALA A 132 7.78 4.15 18.53
N GLN A 133 6.83 3.50 19.19
CA GLN A 133 6.81 3.29 20.65
C GLN A 133 7.88 2.28 21.07
#